data_AF-A0A6V8E8E7-F1
#
_entry.id   AF-A0A6V8E8E7-F1
#
_cell.length_a   1.000
_cell.length_b   1.000
_cell.length_c   1.000
_cell.angle_alpha   90.00
_cell.angle_beta   90.00
_cell.angle_gamma   90.00
#
_symmetry.space_group_name_H-M   'P 1'
#
loop_
_entity.id
_entity.type
_entity.pdbx_description
1 polymer ?
#
loop_
_entity_poly.entity_id
_entity_poly.type
_entity_poly.pdbx_seq_one_letter_code
_entity_poly.pdbx_strand_id
1 'polypeptide(L)'
;KVVGPILNESGLDELRKQLAETLRTFFNKKPTPLNVDPDKVDRYLLSRLISNLETQTRLPGAPVNLSAIHEGWLTGMSPAQWMRFVEDNWPKESAKQFDVPINPFSFSSWSILGTLSLIGGSTEVPKLHKLLGPHRMITKRHTQRLVKWLEEEKWINKQFNHIPFSDAKVFKLKQDRLGFGRLSLALWPLRGSISSWRRANPQGDWEHALEDILSNPRIPGYQLKKSLNDVFARLSILTSGHDDCPVPKNEAELMIWWKMPPP
;
A
#
# COMPACT_ATOMS: atom_id res chain seq x y z
N LYS A 1 -4.65 -11.41 -19.81
CA LYS A 1 -5.05 -11.30 -21.24
C LYS A 1 -3.93 -11.90 -22.08
N VAL A 2 -4.23 -12.88 -22.93
CA VAL A 2 -3.27 -13.38 -23.92
C VAL A 2 -3.38 -12.48 -25.14
N VAL A 3 -2.26 -11.98 -25.66
CA VAL A 3 -2.26 -11.35 -26.98
C VAL A 3 -2.25 -12.45 -28.02
N GLY A 4 -3.13 -12.37 -29.02
CA GLY A 4 -3.15 -13.33 -30.12
C GLY A 4 -1.83 -13.36 -30.89
N PRO A 5 -1.64 -14.33 -31.78
CA PRO A 5 -0.43 -14.43 -32.59
C PRO A 5 -0.20 -13.15 -33.38
N ILE A 6 1.04 -12.67 -33.41
CA ILE A 6 1.47 -11.59 -34.31
C ILE A 6 1.98 -12.29 -35.56
N LEU A 7 1.25 -12.13 -36.65
CA LEU A 7 1.49 -12.87 -37.89
C LEU A 7 2.62 -12.19 -38.69
N ASN A 8 3.53 -13.00 -39.24
CA ASN A 8 4.61 -12.52 -40.10
C ASN A 8 4.19 -12.57 -41.58
N GLU A 9 3.09 -11.92 -41.91
CA GLU A 9 2.55 -11.88 -43.28
C GLU A 9 3.22 -10.78 -44.14
N SER A 10 4.05 -9.94 -43.52
CA SER A 10 4.73 -8.79 -44.12
C SER A 10 6.26 -8.90 -43.98
N GLY A 11 6.98 -7.82 -44.35
CA GLY A 11 8.43 -7.73 -44.15
C GLY A 11 8.84 -7.66 -42.67
N LEU A 12 10.12 -7.96 -42.40
CA LEU A 12 10.71 -8.05 -41.06
C LEU A 12 10.58 -6.75 -40.25
N ASP A 13 10.67 -5.59 -40.91
CA ASP A 13 10.52 -4.29 -40.26
C ASP A 13 9.11 -4.06 -39.71
N GLU A 14 8.10 -4.52 -40.44
CA GLU A 14 6.70 -4.39 -40.02
C GLU A 14 6.39 -5.34 -38.86
N LEU A 15 6.90 -6.57 -38.89
CA LEU A 15 6.81 -7.49 -37.75
C LEU A 15 7.45 -6.88 -36.48
N ARG A 16 8.63 -6.27 -36.61
CA ARG A 16 9.31 -5.61 -35.49
C ARG A 16 8.50 -4.46 -34.92
N LYS A 17 7.88 -3.66 -35.78
CA LYS A 17 6.99 -2.55 -35.38
C LYS A 17 5.77 -3.06 -34.63
N GLN A 18 5.08 -4.07 -35.16
CA GLN A 18 3.90 -4.67 -34.54
C GLN A 18 4.22 -5.33 -33.19
N LEU A 19 5.36 -6.01 -33.07
CA LEU A 19 5.86 -6.54 -31.79
C LEU A 19 6.08 -5.42 -30.78
N ALA A 20 6.78 -4.35 -31.17
CA ALA A 20 7.06 -3.23 -30.28
C ALA A 20 5.78 -2.53 -29.79
N GLU A 21 4.84 -2.26 -30.69
CA GLU A 21 3.54 -1.67 -30.36
C GLU A 21 2.70 -2.58 -29.45
N THR A 22 2.70 -3.89 -29.73
CA THR A 22 1.98 -4.87 -28.93
C THR A 22 2.58 -4.98 -27.52
N LEU A 23 3.89 -5.11 -27.40
CA LEU A 23 4.59 -5.15 -26.11
C LEU A 23 4.33 -3.85 -25.33
N ARG A 24 4.50 -2.69 -25.98
CA ARG A 24 4.22 -1.40 -25.36
C ARG A 24 2.79 -1.31 -24.86
N THR A 25 1.82 -1.72 -25.68
CA THR A 25 0.40 -1.74 -25.31
C THR A 25 0.13 -2.70 -24.15
N PHE A 26 0.72 -3.88 -24.17
CA PHE A 26 0.59 -4.88 -23.12
C PHE A 26 1.15 -4.37 -21.79
N PHE A 27 2.38 -3.85 -21.79
CA PHE A 27 3.02 -3.28 -20.61
C PHE A 27 2.27 -2.06 -20.08
N ASN A 28 1.69 -1.24 -20.96
CA ASN A 28 0.87 -0.09 -20.56
C ASN A 28 -0.48 -0.52 -19.97
N LYS A 29 -1.12 -1.54 -20.53
CA LYS A 29 -2.42 -2.06 -20.04
C LYS A 29 -2.32 -2.76 -18.69
N LYS A 30 -1.13 -3.25 -18.30
CA LYS A 30 -0.88 -3.99 -17.05
C LYS A 30 -2.00 -4.99 -16.73
N PRO A 31 -2.30 -5.94 -17.65
CA PRO A 31 -3.42 -6.84 -17.48
C PRO A 31 -3.23 -7.71 -16.23
N THR A 32 -4.34 -8.04 -15.56
CA THR A 32 -4.32 -8.97 -14.44
C THR A 32 -3.74 -10.32 -14.89
N PRO A 33 -2.81 -10.93 -14.12
CA PRO A 33 -2.35 -12.28 -14.33
C PRO A 33 -3.52 -13.27 -14.41
N LEU A 34 -3.43 -14.26 -15.31
CA LEU A 34 -4.49 -15.24 -15.51
C LEU A 34 -4.35 -16.46 -14.59
N ASN A 35 -3.12 -16.79 -14.23
CA ASN A 35 -2.75 -18.02 -13.53
C ASN A 35 -2.56 -17.82 -12.02
N VAL A 36 -2.62 -16.60 -11.53
CA VAL A 36 -2.35 -16.31 -10.13
C VAL A 36 -3.19 -15.13 -9.65
N ASP A 37 -3.71 -15.26 -8.42
CA ASP A 37 -4.34 -14.15 -7.73
C ASP A 37 -3.26 -13.14 -7.24
N PRO A 38 -3.25 -11.90 -7.75
CA PRO A 38 -2.26 -10.91 -7.35
C PRO A 38 -2.24 -10.63 -5.85
N ASP A 39 -3.41 -10.69 -5.19
CA ASP A 39 -3.49 -10.43 -3.75
C ASP A 39 -2.82 -11.54 -2.95
N LYS A 40 -3.02 -12.80 -3.36
CA LYS A 40 -2.36 -13.97 -2.75
C LYS A 40 -0.83 -13.87 -2.85
N VAL A 41 -0.30 -13.40 -3.98
CA VAL A 41 1.14 -13.16 -4.16
C VAL A 41 1.62 -12.04 -3.23
N ASP A 42 0.88 -10.95 -3.15
CA ASP A 42 1.25 -9.83 -2.29
C ASP A 42 1.23 -10.24 -0.81
N ARG A 43 0.19 -10.95 -0.35
CA ARG A 43 0.11 -11.52 1.00
C ARG A 43 1.31 -12.41 1.33
N TYR A 44 1.72 -13.29 0.42
CA TYR A 44 2.93 -14.10 0.59
C TYR A 44 4.19 -13.24 0.79
N LEU A 45 4.35 -12.18 -0.02
CA LEU A 45 5.48 -11.25 0.11
C LEU A 45 5.43 -10.43 1.41
N LEU A 46 4.23 -10.03 1.85
CA LEU A 46 4.01 -9.35 3.12
C LEU A 46 4.35 -10.24 4.31
N SER A 47 3.87 -11.48 4.34
CA SER A 47 4.22 -12.46 5.37
C SER A 47 5.73 -12.68 5.44
N ARG A 48 6.40 -12.81 4.28
CA ARG A 48 7.86 -12.96 4.21
C ARG A 48 8.60 -11.71 4.72
N LEU A 49 8.08 -10.52 4.43
CA LEU A 49 8.65 -9.27 4.94
C LEU A 49 8.59 -9.22 6.46
N ILE A 50 7.46 -9.61 7.04
CA ILE A 50 7.25 -9.63 8.48
C ILE A 50 8.13 -10.69 9.17
N SER A 51 8.16 -11.92 8.65
CA SER A 51 8.99 -13.00 9.20
C SER A 51 10.49 -12.67 9.18
N ASN A 52 10.96 -11.96 8.16
CA ASN A 52 12.36 -11.53 8.07
C ASN A 52 12.72 -10.46 9.11
N LEU A 53 11.75 -9.70 9.61
CA LEU A 53 11.98 -8.73 10.69
C LEU A 53 12.07 -9.43 12.03
N GLU A 54 11.25 -10.45 12.25
CA GLU A 54 11.25 -11.26 13.47
C GLU A 54 12.56 -12.03 13.66
N THR A 55 13.17 -12.48 12.56
CA THR A 55 14.45 -13.23 12.57
C THR A 55 15.69 -12.35 12.73
N GLN A 56 15.56 -11.02 12.77
CA GLN A 56 16.70 -10.12 12.91
C GLN A 56 17.24 -10.12 14.35
N THR A 57 18.40 -10.75 14.57
CA THR A 57 19.08 -10.87 15.87
C THR A 57 19.45 -9.49 16.42
N ARG A 58 19.13 -9.24 17.69
CA ARG A 58 19.32 -7.94 18.34
C ARG A 58 20.64 -7.85 19.08
N LEU A 59 21.16 -6.64 19.19
CA LEU A 59 22.17 -6.30 20.20
C LEU A 59 21.52 -6.32 21.59
N PRO A 60 22.19 -6.86 22.63
CA PRO A 60 21.69 -6.83 24.00
C PRO A 60 21.39 -5.39 24.44
N GLY A 61 20.18 -5.14 24.95
CA GLY A 61 19.75 -3.81 25.45
C GLY A 61 18.98 -2.92 24.45
N ALA A 62 18.74 -3.36 23.21
CA ALA A 62 17.94 -2.60 22.24
C ALA A 62 16.42 -2.67 22.57
N PRO A 63 15.69 -1.53 22.61
CA PRO A 63 14.28 -1.48 23.01
C PRO A 63 13.36 -2.36 22.14
N VAL A 64 12.35 -2.95 22.77
CA VAL A 64 11.44 -3.98 22.22
C VAL A 64 10.46 -3.40 21.18
N ASN A 65 10.96 -2.92 20.03
CA ASN A 65 10.11 -2.30 19.01
C ASN A 65 9.49 -3.27 17.97
N LEU A 66 9.54 -4.60 18.18
CA LEU A 66 9.01 -5.58 17.20
C LEU A 66 7.59 -6.04 17.50
N SER A 67 7.17 -6.10 18.76
CA SER A 67 5.76 -6.34 19.15
C SER A 67 4.82 -5.33 18.48
N ALA A 68 5.32 -4.10 18.29
CA ALA A 68 4.59 -3.02 17.63
C ALA A 68 4.20 -3.30 16.17
N ILE A 69 4.75 -4.31 15.46
CA ILE A 69 4.24 -4.67 14.12
C ILE A 69 2.84 -5.30 14.23
N HIS A 70 2.64 -6.12 15.28
CA HIS A 70 1.48 -6.97 15.46
C HIS A 70 0.49 -6.42 16.48
N GLU A 71 0.88 -5.49 17.34
CA GLU A 71 0.00 -4.94 18.38
C GLU A 71 0.01 -3.42 18.34
N GLY A 72 -1.16 -2.82 18.58
CA GLY A 72 -1.34 -1.38 18.80
C GLY A 72 -0.97 -0.48 17.62
N TRP A 73 -0.84 -1.00 16.40
CA TRP A 73 -0.31 -0.23 15.28
C TRP A 73 -1.25 0.85 14.73
N LEU A 74 -2.52 0.81 15.10
CA LEU A 74 -3.45 1.91 14.87
C LEU A 74 -3.27 3.05 15.90
N THR A 75 -2.40 2.88 16.90
CA THR A 75 -1.96 3.91 17.86
C THR A 75 -3.10 4.72 18.46
N GLY A 76 -4.14 4.05 18.96
CA GLY A 76 -5.26 4.73 19.62
C GLY A 76 -6.35 5.27 18.70
N MET A 77 -6.23 5.13 17.38
CA MET A 77 -7.20 5.68 16.42
C MET A 77 -7.95 4.58 15.66
N SER A 78 -9.24 4.78 15.40
CA SER A 78 -9.97 3.90 14.48
C SER A 78 -9.47 4.07 13.03
N PRO A 79 -9.68 3.07 12.15
CA PRO A 79 -9.46 3.20 10.72
C PRO A 79 -10.08 4.46 10.10
N ALA A 80 -11.35 4.78 10.44
CA ALA A 80 -12.01 5.99 9.97
C ALA A 80 -11.28 7.27 10.40
N GLN A 81 -10.84 7.32 11.67
CA GLN A 81 -10.06 8.44 12.20
C GLN A 81 -8.71 8.58 11.47
N TRP A 82 -8.03 7.49 11.15
CA TRP A 82 -6.79 7.50 10.37
C TRP A 82 -6.99 8.07 8.96
N MET A 83 -8.09 7.69 8.31
CA MET A 83 -8.42 8.20 6.97
C MET A 83 -8.63 9.71 7.01
N ARG A 84 -9.38 10.21 8.01
CA ARG A 84 -9.57 11.65 8.25
C ARG A 84 -8.24 12.36 8.53
N PHE A 85 -7.47 11.87 9.50
CA PHE A 85 -6.19 12.46 9.88
C PHE A 85 -5.23 12.58 8.71
N VAL A 86 -5.07 11.53 7.92
CA VAL A 86 -4.16 11.58 6.77
C VAL A 86 -4.67 12.52 5.69
N GLU A 87 -5.97 12.60 5.46
CA GLU A 87 -6.52 13.57 4.52
C GLU A 87 -6.30 15.02 4.93
N ASP A 88 -6.49 15.32 6.21
CA ASP A 88 -6.33 16.66 6.78
C ASP A 88 -4.85 17.10 6.80
N ASN A 89 -3.95 16.13 6.96
CA ASN A 89 -2.51 16.37 7.06
C ASN A 89 -1.75 16.15 5.74
N TRP A 90 -2.44 15.80 4.64
CA TRP A 90 -1.78 15.60 3.35
C TRP A 90 -1.48 16.96 2.69
N PRO A 91 -0.22 17.28 2.36
CA PRO A 91 0.14 18.59 1.81
C PRO A 91 -0.21 18.68 0.32
N LYS A 92 -1.50 18.95 0.02
CA LYS A 92 -2.09 18.93 -1.33
C LYS A 92 -1.43 19.92 -2.30
N GLU A 93 -1.09 21.11 -1.84
CA GLU A 93 -0.50 22.16 -2.68
C GLU A 93 0.92 21.79 -3.11
N SER A 94 1.77 21.41 -2.15
CA SER A 94 3.12 20.91 -2.41
C SER A 94 3.07 19.64 -3.28
N ALA A 95 2.15 18.70 -3.00
CA ALA A 95 1.99 17.50 -3.82
C ALA A 95 1.79 17.82 -5.31
N LYS A 96 0.95 18.84 -5.60
CA LYS A 96 0.72 19.31 -6.96
C LYS A 96 1.97 19.91 -7.59
N GLN A 97 2.74 20.71 -6.85
CA GLN A 97 3.99 21.33 -7.32
C GLN A 97 5.08 20.28 -7.64
N PHE A 98 5.12 19.19 -6.88
CA PHE A 98 6.09 18.10 -7.07
C PHE A 98 5.66 17.04 -8.09
N ASP A 99 4.52 17.22 -8.76
CA ASP A 99 3.91 16.24 -9.67
C ASP A 99 3.74 14.87 -8.99
N VAL A 100 3.26 14.86 -7.74
CA VAL A 100 2.92 13.64 -6.99
C VAL A 100 1.43 13.61 -6.65
N PRO A 101 0.88 12.49 -6.16
CA PRO A 101 -0.55 12.39 -5.91
C PRO A 101 -1.05 13.42 -4.89
N ILE A 102 -2.01 14.23 -5.31
CA ILE A 102 -2.66 15.27 -4.48
C ILE A 102 -3.51 14.62 -3.37
N ASN A 103 -3.90 13.37 -3.52
CA ASN A 103 -4.71 12.64 -2.56
C ASN A 103 -3.88 11.51 -1.91
N PRO A 104 -3.90 11.36 -0.57
CA PRO A 104 -3.24 10.25 0.11
C PRO A 104 -3.76 8.87 -0.29
N PHE A 105 -4.99 8.75 -0.82
CA PHE A 105 -5.62 7.48 -1.18
C PHE A 105 -5.25 6.95 -2.57
N SER A 106 -4.20 7.51 -3.18
CA SER A 106 -3.69 7.06 -4.47
C SER A 106 -3.00 5.70 -4.36
N PHE A 107 -2.92 4.99 -5.49
CA PHE A 107 -2.19 3.72 -5.58
C PHE A 107 -0.73 3.86 -5.14
N SER A 108 -0.03 4.91 -5.61
CA SER A 108 1.39 5.08 -5.32
C SER A 108 1.64 5.53 -3.88
N SER A 109 0.77 6.37 -3.31
CA SER A 109 0.83 6.75 -1.89
C SER A 109 0.70 5.53 -0.99
N TRP A 110 -0.33 4.70 -1.19
CA TRP A 110 -0.52 3.47 -0.40
C TRP A 110 0.62 2.47 -0.60
N SER A 111 1.11 2.32 -1.83
CA SER A 111 2.21 1.40 -2.12
C SER A 111 3.48 1.76 -1.35
N ILE A 112 3.86 3.03 -1.36
CA ILE A 112 5.08 3.51 -0.71
C ILE A 112 4.93 3.55 0.81
N LEU A 113 3.88 4.19 1.32
CA LEU A 113 3.66 4.32 2.77
C LEU A 113 3.42 2.96 3.41
N GLY A 114 2.64 2.10 2.76
CA GLY A 114 2.43 0.73 3.20
C GLY A 114 3.72 -0.06 3.28
N THR A 115 4.55 -0.06 2.22
CA THR A 115 5.82 -0.79 2.27
C THR A 115 6.75 -0.25 3.35
N LEU A 116 6.89 1.08 3.46
CA LEU A 116 7.74 1.70 4.47
C LEU A 116 7.28 1.38 5.90
N SER A 117 5.97 1.22 6.12
CA SER A 117 5.41 0.90 7.45
C SER A 117 5.76 -0.50 7.97
N LEU A 118 6.19 -1.39 7.08
CA LEU A 118 6.67 -2.72 7.44
C LEU A 118 8.19 -2.80 7.53
N ILE A 119 8.95 -1.80 7.11
CA ILE A 119 10.41 -1.87 7.22
C ILE A 119 10.80 -1.42 8.63
N GLY A 120 11.30 -2.33 9.46
CA GLY A 120 11.68 -2.06 10.86
C GLY A 120 12.79 -1.00 11.05
N GLY A 121 13.48 -0.62 9.97
CA GLY A 121 14.55 0.38 9.97
C GLY A 121 14.52 1.31 8.77
N SER A 122 15.65 1.96 8.49
CA SER A 122 15.79 2.84 7.33
C SER A 122 16.11 2.04 6.06
N THR A 123 15.61 2.49 4.90
CA THR A 123 15.78 1.80 3.61
C THR A 123 16.19 2.75 2.49
N GLU A 124 16.94 2.26 1.51
CA GLU A 124 17.24 2.99 0.29
C GLU A 124 16.13 2.84 -0.75
N VAL A 125 16.02 3.80 -1.67
CA VAL A 125 15.01 3.76 -2.74
C VAL A 125 15.08 2.48 -3.60
N PRO A 126 16.26 1.98 -4.03
CA PRO A 126 16.32 0.74 -4.80
C PRO A 126 15.80 -0.49 -4.03
N LYS A 127 16.08 -0.56 -2.72
CA LYS A 127 15.58 -1.64 -1.86
C LYS A 127 14.08 -1.52 -1.66
N LEU A 128 13.58 -0.33 -1.33
CA LEU A 128 12.15 -0.04 -1.23
C LEU A 128 11.40 -0.44 -2.51
N HIS A 129 11.91 -0.05 -3.68
CA HIS A 129 11.30 -0.35 -4.98
C HIS A 129 11.14 -1.86 -5.22
N LYS A 130 12.15 -2.66 -4.85
CA LYS A 130 12.06 -4.13 -4.90
C LYS A 130 10.99 -4.70 -3.97
N LEU A 131 10.83 -4.11 -2.78
CA LEU A 131 9.88 -4.56 -1.76
C LEU A 131 8.41 -4.22 -2.04
N LEU A 132 8.12 -3.36 -3.02
CA LEU A 132 6.74 -3.10 -3.44
C LEU A 132 6.05 -4.37 -3.96
N GLY A 133 6.81 -5.31 -4.50
CA GLY A 133 6.28 -6.50 -5.15
C GLY A 133 5.49 -6.18 -6.43
N PRO A 134 5.08 -7.19 -7.20
CA PRO A 134 4.44 -6.99 -8.50
C PRO A 134 3.04 -6.38 -8.38
N HIS A 135 2.33 -6.62 -7.26
CA HIS A 135 0.95 -6.16 -7.08
C HIS A 135 0.86 -4.66 -6.79
N ARG A 136 1.84 -4.11 -6.06
CA ARG A 136 1.87 -2.69 -5.64
C ARG A 136 2.90 -1.88 -6.43
N MET A 137 3.50 -2.47 -7.47
CA MET A 137 4.61 -1.90 -8.23
C MET A 137 4.29 -0.55 -8.89
N ILE A 138 5.18 0.43 -8.69
CA ILE A 138 5.24 1.68 -9.45
C ILE A 138 6.61 1.84 -10.12
N THR A 139 6.77 2.81 -11.03
CA THR A 139 8.06 3.01 -11.70
C THR A 139 9.10 3.51 -10.72
N LYS A 140 10.38 3.12 -10.90
CA LYS A 140 11.49 3.56 -10.04
C LYS A 140 11.61 5.09 -9.99
N ARG A 141 11.39 5.78 -11.12
CA ARG A 141 11.35 7.25 -11.20
C ARG A 141 10.24 7.84 -10.32
N HIS A 142 9.04 7.25 -10.36
CA HIS A 142 7.92 7.73 -9.54
C HIS A 142 8.17 7.44 -8.04
N THR A 143 8.75 6.29 -7.71
CA THR A 143 9.22 5.97 -6.35
C THR A 143 10.21 7.03 -5.84
N GLN A 144 11.24 7.35 -6.62
CA GLN A 144 12.25 8.35 -6.24
C GLN A 144 11.62 9.72 -5.99
N ARG A 145 10.73 10.16 -6.91
CA ARG A 145 10.03 11.44 -6.78
C ARG A 145 9.14 11.50 -5.54
N LEU A 146 8.35 10.46 -5.30
CA LEU A 146 7.45 10.40 -4.16
C LEU A 146 8.20 10.32 -2.83
N VAL A 147 9.28 9.53 -2.76
CA VAL A 147 10.14 9.46 -1.55
C VAL A 147 10.81 10.80 -1.27
N LYS A 148 11.34 11.48 -2.30
CA LYS A 148 11.94 12.81 -2.14
C LYS A 148 10.91 13.82 -1.59
N TRP A 149 9.70 13.84 -2.15
CA TRP A 149 8.65 14.74 -1.67
C TRP A 149 8.21 14.40 -0.23
N LEU A 150 8.05 13.12 0.10
CA LEU A 150 7.74 12.69 1.48
C LEU A 150 8.84 13.08 2.49
N GLU A 151 10.10 13.13 2.07
CA GLU A 151 11.22 13.65 2.89
C GLU A 151 11.03 15.14 3.17
N GLU A 152 10.77 15.93 2.13
CA GLU A 152 10.61 17.39 2.23
C GLU A 152 9.39 17.78 3.08
N GLU A 153 8.28 17.06 2.92
CA GLU A 153 7.05 17.22 3.70
C GLU A 153 7.10 16.56 5.08
N LYS A 154 8.28 16.03 5.46
CA LYS A 154 8.53 15.41 6.77
C LYS A 154 7.56 14.26 7.09
N TRP A 155 7.10 13.52 6.09
CA TRP A 155 6.37 12.26 6.28
C TRP A 155 7.33 11.10 6.59
N ILE A 156 8.55 11.17 6.05
CA ILE A 156 9.62 10.22 6.31
C ILE A 156 10.85 10.93 6.88
N ASN A 157 11.59 10.25 7.72
CA ASN A 157 12.90 10.69 8.19
C ASN A 157 13.98 10.18 7.25
N LYS A 158 14.96 11.03 6.97
CA LYS A 158 16.19 10.65 6.27
C LYS A 158 17.33 10.49 7.25
N GLN A 159 18.14 9.46 7.01
CA GLN A 159 19.40 9.23 7.71
C GLN A 159 20.48 8.93 6.66
N PHE A 160 21.74 9.10 7.06
CA PHE A 160 22.88 8.66 6.28
C PHE A 160 23.45 7.42 6.95
N ASN A 161 23.60 6.34 6.20
CA ASN A 161 24.36 5.20 6.66
C ASN A 161 25.83 5.50 6.38
N HIS A 162 26.62 5.78 7.42
CA HIS A 162 28.08 5.85 7.28
C HIS A 162 28.63 4.43 7.17
N ILE A 163 28.65 3.90 5.95
CA ILE A 163 29.38 2.68 5.60
C ILE A 163 30.62 3.15 4.84
N PRO A 164 31.82 2.60 5.12
CA PRO A 164 33.01 2.92 4.33
C PRO A 164 32.70 2.76 2.83
N PHE A 165 32.97 3.80 2.05
CA PHE A 165 32.81 3.84 0.58
C PHE A 165 31.36 3.88 0.04
N SER A 166 30.34 4.16 0.87
CA SER A 166 28.96 4.35 0.40
C SER A 166 28.17 5.37 1.24
N ASP A 167 27.86 6.53 0.65
CA ASP A 167 26.93 7.51 1.22
C ASP A 167 25.52 7.28 0.65
N ALA A 168 24.87 6.21 1.08
CA ALA A 168 23.49 5.94 0.69
C ALA A 168 22.50 6.65 1.64
N LYS A 169 21.63 7.48 1.06
CA LYS A 169 20.48 8.06 1.77
C LYS A 169 19.48 6.95 2.09
N VAL A 170 19.18 6.79 3.37
CA VAL A 170 18.18 5.84 3.84
C VAL A 170 17.00 6.57 4.47
N PHE A 171 15.82 5.97 4.34
CA PHE A 171 14.54 6.58 4.67
C PHE A 171 13.71 5.70 5.59
N LYS A 172 13.02 6.29 6.56
CA LYS A 172 12.12 5.59 7.48
C LYS A 172 10.81 6.36 7.65
N LEU A 173 9.67 5.66 7.61
CA LEU A 173 8.38 6.27 7.92
C LEU A 173 8.35 6.76 9.37
N LYS A 174 7.81 7.96 9.60
CA LYS A 174 7.63 8.44 10.97
C LYS A 174 6.64 7.58 11.76
N GLN A 175 6.84 7.51 13.06
CA GLN A 175 6.04 6.66 13.95
C GLN A 175 4.56 7.05 13.94
N ASP A 176 4.27 8.36 13.97
CA ASP A 176 2.93 8.95 13.88
C ASP A 176 2.25 8.77 12.51
N ARG A 177 2.89 8.06 11.56
CA ARG A 177 2.34 7.73 10.24
C ARG A 177 2.29 6.22 9.97
N LEU A 178 2.80 5.40 10.90
CA LEU A 178 2.84 3.94 10.73
C LEU A 178 1.43 3.34 10.61
N GLY A 179 0.48 3.81 11.42
CA GLY A 179 -0.87 3.26 11.42
C GLY A 179 -1.57 3.38 10.08
N PHE A 180 -1.51 4.56 9.44
CA PHE A 180 -2.01 4.70 8.07
C PHE A 180 -1.28 3.82 7.05
N GLY A 181 0.05 3.71 7.18
CA GLY A 181 0.83 2.84 6.29
C GLY A 181 0.33 1.40 6.35
N ARG A 182 0.17 0.83 7.54
CA ARG A 182 -0.33 -0.55 7.70
C ARG A 182 -1.80 -0.68 7.33
N LEU A 183 -2.62 0.31 7.65
CA LEU A 183 -4.01 0.37 7.23
C LEU A 183 -4.13 0.31 5.70
N SER A 184 -3.26 1.01 4.98
CA SER A 184 -3.21 0.99 3.51
C SER A 184 -2.89 -0.40 2.93
N LEU A 185 -2.12 -1.21 3.66
CA LEU A 185 -1.85 -2.60 3.29
C LEU A 185 -3.01 -3.52 3.64
N ALA A 186 -3.62 -3.34 4.80
CA ALA A 186 -4.79 -4.12 5.24
C ALA A 186 -5.97 -3.93 4.28
N LEU A 187 -6.25 -2.68 3.92
CA LEU A 187 -7.39 -2.30 3.08
C LEU A 187 -7.07 -2.24 1.59
N TRP A 188 -5.88 -2.69 1.19
CA TRP A 188 -5.45 -2.67 -0.21
C TRP A 188 -6.50 -3.19 -1.21
N PRO A 189 -7.23 -4.30 -0.94
CA PRO A 189 -8.27 -4.80 -1.84
C PRO A 189 -9.42 -3.81 -2.06
N LEU A 190 -9.73 -2.97 -1.06
CA LEU A 190 -10.77 -1.95 -1.11
C LEU A 190 -10.27 -0.57 -1.56
N ARG A 191 -8.96 -0.40 -1.80
CA ARG A 191 -8.35 0.89 -2.18
C ARG A 191 -9.09 1.59 -3.32
N GLY A 192 -9.43 0.84 -4.37
CA GLY A 192 -10.14 1.37 -5.53
C GLY A 192 -11.49 1.97 -5.15
N SER A 193 -12.26 1.23 -4.36
CA SER A 193 -13.57 1.65 -3.86
C SER A 193 -13.47 2.84 -2.91
N ILE A 194 -12.51 2.83 -1.98
CA ILE A 194 -12.24 3.94 -1.05
C ILE A 194 -11.88 5.22 -1.81
N SER A 195 -10.95 5.13 -2.76
CA SER A 195 -10.54 6.28 -3.59
C SER A 195 -11.68 6.78 -4.47
N SER A 196 -12.56 5.89 -4.95
CA SER A 196 -13.73 6.28 -5.73
C SER A 196 -14.83 6.90 -4.87
N TRP A 197 -15.09 6.35 -3.68
CA TRP A 197 -16.05 6.89 -2.72
C TRP A 197 -15.66 8.29 -2.29
N ARG A 198 -14.39 8.53 -1.93
CA ARG A 198 -13.97 9.86 -1.49
C ARG A 198 -14.08 10.92 -2.59
N ARG A 199 -13.84 10.54 -3.85
CA ARG A 199 -14.05 11.45 -4.99
C ARG A 199 -15.52 11.78 -5.22
N ALA A 200 -16.42 10.82 -4.99
CA ALA A 200 -17.87 11.04 -5.10
C ALA A 200 -18.43 11.80 -3.90
N ASN A 201 -17.80 11.66 -2.73
CA ASN A 201 -18.21 12.26 -1.46
C ASN A 201 -17.07 13.10 -0.84
N PRO A 202 -16.69 14.25 -1.43
CA PRO A 202 -15.56 15.06 -0.94
C PRO A 202 -15.75 15.63 0.47
N GLN A 203 -16.98 15.71 0.96
CA GLN A 203 -17.33 16.13 2.33
C GLN A 203 -17.99 15.00 3.13
N GLY A 204 -18.00 13.78 2.59
CA GLY A 204 -18.55 12.62 3.27
C GLY A 204 -17.76 12.28 4.53
N ASP A 205 -18.45 11.74 5.53
CA ASP A 205 -17.83 11.31 6.77
C ASP A 205 -17.15 9.95 6.59
N TRP A 206 -15.86 9.88 6.93
CA TRP A 206 -15.08 8.64 6.96
C TRP A 206 -15.72 7.55 7.83
N GLU A 207 -16.45 7.88 8.89
CA GLU A 207 -17.12 6.87 9.72
C GLU A 207 -18.16 6.06 8.93
N HIS A 208 -18.88 6.70 8.00
CA HIS A 208 -19.89 6.07 7.15
C HIS A 208 -19.33 5.54 5.83
N ALA A 209 -18.07 5.84 5.51
CA ALA A 209 -17.49 5.52 4.22
C ALA A 209 -17.49 4.02 3.89
N LEU A 210 -17.15 3.17 4.86
CA LEU A 210 -17.12 1.73 4.61
C LEU A 210 -18.53 1.21 4.33
N GLU A 211 -19.54 1.69 5.06
CA GLU A 211 -20.96 1.32 4.89
C GLU A 211 -21.45 1.64 3.47
N ASP A 212 -21.18 2.86 3.01
CA ASP A 212 -21.51 3.32 1.66
C ASP A 212 -20.78 2.51 0.57
N ILE A 213 -19.54 2.09 0.84
CA ILE A 213 -18.74 1.31 -0.10
C ILE A 213 -19.32 -0.10 -0.23
N LEU A 214 -19.69 -0.73 0.88
CA LEU A 214 -20.20 -2.10 0.90
C LEU A 214 -21.62 -2.18 0.35
N SER A 215 -22.43 -1.13 0.54
CA SER A 215 -23.78 -1.03 -0.02
C SER A 215 -23.82 -0.57 -1.49
N ASN A 216 -22.68 -0.25 -2.11
CA ASN A 216 -22.64 0.32 -3.45
C ASN A 216 -23.08 -0.69 -4.53
N PRO A 217 -24.22 -0.48 -5.21
CA PRO A 217 -24.74 -1.43 -6.19
C PRO A 217 -23.90 -1.53 -7.46
N ARG A 218 -22.95 -0.60 -7.68
CA ARG A 218 -22.03 -0.63 -8.82
C ARG A 218 -20.93 -1.68 -8.68
N ILE A 219 -20.71 -2.20 -7.46
CA ILE A 219 -19.71 -3.23 -7.20
C ILE A 219 -20.41 -4.59 -7.24
N PRO A 220 -20.08 -5.49 -8.18
CA PRO A 220 -20.68 -6.82 -8.21
C PRO A 220 -20.42 -7.57 -6.89
N GLY A 221 -21.45 -8.18 -6.31
CA GLY A 221 -21.36 -8.82 -4.99
C GLY A 221 -20.24 -9.88 -4.87
N TYR A 222 -19.95 -10.62 -5.95
CA TYR A 222 -18.83 -11.57 -5.95
C TYR A 222 -17.45 -10.89 -5.83
N GLN A 223 -17.27 -9.72 -6.45
CA GLN A 223 -16.03 -8.94 -6.36
C GLN A 223 -15.88 -8.33 -4.97
N LEU A 224 -16.99 -7.85 -4.40
CA LEU A 224 -17.00 -7.31 -3.05
C LEU A 224 -16.65 -8.39 -2.02
N LYS A 225 -17.32 -9.54 -2.09
CA LYS A 225 -17.05 -10.70 -1.23
C LYS A 225 -15.60 -11.16 -1.34
N LYS A 226 -15.04 -11.20 -2.55
CA LYS A 226 -13.61 -11.50 -2.74
C LYS A 226 -12.73 -10.48 -2.04
N SER A 227 -13.00 -9.18 -2.26
CA SER A 227 -12.20 -8.09 -1.68
C SER A 227 -12.24 -8.11 -0.14
N LEU A 228 -13.40 -8.42 0.45
CA LEU A 228 -13.55 -8.59 1.90
C LEU A 228 -12.74 -9.77 2.42
N ASN A 229 -12.80 -10.93 1.76
CA ASN A 229 -11.98 -12.08 2.12
C ASN A 229 -10.48 -11.76 2.04
N ASP A 230 -10.06 -11.00 1.03
CA ASP A 230 -8.68 -10.56 0.89
C ASP A 230 -8.28 -9.57 2.00
N VAL A 231 -9.19 -8.69 2.44
CA VAL A 231 -8.98 -7.82 3.62
C VAL A 231 -8.81 -8.64 4.89
N PHE A 232 -9.68 -9.61 5.15
CA PHE A 232 -9.57 -10.49 6.33
C PHE A 232 -8.25 -11.28 6.32
N ALA A 233 -7.85 -11.81 5.16
CA ALA A 233 -6.58 -12.51 5.01
C ALA A 233 -5.36 -11.60 5.19
N ARG A 234 -5.47 -10.31 4.87
CA ARG A 234 -4.42 -9.31 5.14
C ARG A 234 -4.38 -8.94 6.62
N LEU A 235 -5.52 -8.73 7.25
CA LEU A 235 -5.61 -8.47 8.69
C LEU A 235 -5.16 -9.69 9.52
N SER A 236 -5.32 -10.93 9.03
CA SER A 236 -4.72 -12.08 9.74
C SER A 236 -3.19 -12.08 9.71
N ILE A 237 -2.57 -11.38 8.75
CA ILE A 237 -1.11 -11.23 8.64
C ILE A 237 -0.63 -10.01 9.45
N LEU A 238 -1.40 -8.93 9.42
CA LEU A 238 -1.05 -7.63 10.02
C LEU A 238 -1.63 -7.45 11.43
N THR A 239 -2.52 -8.33 11.88
CA THR A 239 -3.43 -8.20 13.03
C THR A 239 -4.52 -7.13 12.88
N SER A 240 -5.34 -6.94 13.92
CA SER A 240 -6.39 -5.92 13.99
C SER A 240 -5.84 -4.50 14.12
N GLY A 241 -4.62 -4.34 14.62
CA GLY A 241 -4.01 -3.04 14.91
C GLY A 241 -4.43 -2.37 16.21
N HIS A 242 -5.36 -2.96 16.95
CA HIS A 242 -5.66 -2.59 18.32
C HIS A 242 -5.10 -3.64 19.27
N ASP A 243 -4.63 -3.19 20.43
CA ASP A 243 -4.16 -4.09 21.48
C ASP A 243 -5.33 -4.97 21.96
N ASP A 244 -5.06 -6.26 22.18
CA ASP A 244 -6.01 -7.26 22.68
C ASP A 244 -7.34 -7.40 21.88
N CYS A 245 -7.40 -6.86 20.66
CA CYS A 245 -8.58 -6.94 19.81
C CYS A 245 -8.44 -8.01 18.73
N PRO A 246 -9.42 -8.92 18.58
CA PRO A 246 -9.40 -9.93 17.52
C PRO A 246 -9.51 -9.29 16.13
N VAL A 247 -8.97 -9.97 15.13
CA VAL A 247 -9.17 -9.63 13.71
C VAL A 247 -10.65 -9.85 13.35
N PRO A 248 -11.31 -8.90 12.67
CA PRO A 248 -12.69 -9.07 12.21
C PRO A 248 -12.80 -10.26 11.24
N LYS A 249 -13.85 -11.07 11.41
CA LYS A 249 -14.09 -12.31 10.65
C LYS A 249 -15.23 -12.19 9.64
N ASN A 250 -16.04 -11.15 9.76
CA ASN A 250 -17.20 -10.91 8.91
C ASN A 250 -17.40 -9.41 8.70
N GLU A 251 -18.35 -9.09 7.81
CA GLU A 251 -18.65 -7.72 7.40
C GLU A 251 -19.09 -6.84 8.58
N ALA A 252 -19.94 -7.35 9.47
CA ALA A 252 -20.42 -6.60 10.63
C ALA A 252 -19.28 -6.27 11.60
N GLU A 253 -18.41 -7.22 11.90
CA GLU A 253 -17.22 -7.00 12.71
C GLU A 253 -16.24 -6.00 12.05
N LEU A 254 -16.10 -6.05 10.72
CA LEU A 254 -15.26 -5.08 9.98
C LEU A 254 -15.82 -3.66 10.09
N MET A 255 -17.14 -3.51 10.02
CA MET A 255 -17.83 -2.22 10.19
C MET A 255 -17.64 -1.65 11.59
N ILE A 256 -17.67 -2.51 12.62
CA ILE A 256 -17.38 -2.12 14.00
C ILE A 256 -15.92 -1.70 14.10
N TRP A 257 -14.98 -2.55 13.65
CA TRP A 257 -13.54 -2.26 13.64
C TRP A 257 -13.21 -0.95 12.94
N TRP A 258 -13.90 -0.62 11.85
CA TRP A 258 -13.71 0.62 11.10
C TRP A 258 -14.01 1.88 11.91
N LYS A 259 -15.08 1.84 12.72
CA LYS A 259 -15.59 3.00 13.49
C LYS A 259 -14.97 3.08 14.89
N MET A 260 -14.70 1.94 15.51
CA MET A 260 -14.37 1.84 16.93
C MET A 260 -12.94 2.33 17.21
N PRO A 261 -12.75 3.39 18.02
CA PRO A 261 -11.46 3.64 18.64
C PRO A 261 -11.16 2.51 19.65
N PRO A 262 -9.89 2.15 19.89
CA PRO A 262 -9.56 1.10 20.85
C PRO A 262 -10.07 1.47 22.26
N PRO A 263 -10.34 0.46 23.12
CA PRO A 263 -10.77 0.66 24.50
C PRO A 263 -9.76 1.42 25.36
#